data_AF-A0A7S3WUR8-F1
#
_entry.id   AF-A0A7S3WUR8-F1
#
_cell.length_a   1.000
_cell.length_b   1.000
_cell.length_c   1.000
_cell.angle_alpha   90.00
_cell.angle_beta   90.00
_cell.angle_gamma   90.00
#
_symmetry.space_group_name_H-M   'P 1'
#
loop_
_entity.id
_entity.type
_entity.pdbx_description
1 polymer ?
#
loop_
_entity_poly.entity_id
_entity_poly.type
_entity_poly.pdbx_seq_one_letter_code
_entity_poly.pdbx_strand_id
1 'polypeptide(L)'
;VDDQEFEPSKGTLVTAGEYVEALLMDERYYYTALPRIPVGVKKKMEEQIAPLPQYRKRTAANKKLLHLFREAGAPVEVCINGEWQDGTIVQLVETFPTRLMLRVRLANGTEDVHHLGKAILKDEKRGRGR
;
A
#
# COMPACT_ATOMS: atom_id res chain seq x y z
N VAL A 1 2.98 -8.23 8.11
CA VAL A 1 2.75 -7.49 6.85
C VAL A 1 3.15 -8.44 5.73
N ASP A 2 3.19 -8.04 4.47
CA ASP A 2 3.71 -8.88 3.38
C ASP A 2 5.25 -8.89 3.38
N ASP A 3 5.86 -9.31 4.50
CA ASP A 3 7.32 -9.30 4.69
C ASP A 3 7.91 -10.72 4.81
N GLN A 4 7.05 -11.73 4.91
CA GLN A 4 7.51 -13.11 5.02
C GLN A 4 7.87 -13.63 3.62
N GLU A 5 9.14 -13.90 3.42
CA GLU A 5 9.64 -14.54 2.21
C GLU A 5 9.46 -16.06 2.30
N PHE A 6 9.15 -16.66 1.15
CA PHE A 6 9.11 -18.10 0.97
C PHE A 6 9.53 -18.45 -0.45
N GLU A 7 9.79 -19.74 -0.67
CA GLU A 7 10.29 -20.26 -1.93
C GLU A 7 9.20 -21.13 -2.59
N PRO A 8 8.35 -20.56 -3.48
CA PRO A 8 7.33 -21.34 -4.19
C PRO A 8 7.92 -22.36 -5.18
N SER A 9 9.12 -22.09 -5.70
CA SER A 9 9.96 -23.01 -6.49
C SER A 9 11.42 -22.82 -6.16
N LYS A 10 12.20 -23.90 -6.34
CA LYS A 10 13.67 -23.89 -6.27
C LYS A 10 14.27 -22.66 -6.97
N GLY A 11 14.90 -21.78 -6.22
CA GLY A 11 15.70 -20.64 -6.68
C GLY A 11 15.00 -19.28 -6.69
N THR A 12 13.76 -19.16 -6.19
CA THR A 12 13.04 -17.86 -6.21
C THR A 12 12.42 -17.58 -4.85
N LEU A 13 13.00 -16.64 -4.10
CA LEU A 13 12.43 -16.11 -2.86
C LEU A 13 11.50 -14.94 -3.20
N VAL A 14 10.25 -15.00 -2.72
CA VAL A 14 9.23 -13.97 -2.91
C VAL A 14 8.36 -13.81 -1.67
N THR A 15 7.71 -12.67 -1.50
CA THR A 15 6.66 -12.51 -0.50
C THR A 15 5.35 -13.15 -0.95
N ALA A 16 4.41 -13.38 -0.02
CA ALA A 16 3.08 -13.90 -0.34
C ALA A 16 2.33 -13.00 -1.34
N GLY A 17 2.42 -11.69 -1.17
CA GLY A 17 1.78 -10.72 -2.04
C GLY A 17 2.47 -10.60 -3.41
N GLU A 18 3.78 -10.74 -3.49
CA GLU A 18 4.51 -10.81 -4.78
C GLU A 18 4.15 -12.09 -5.55
N TYR A 19 4.07 -13.22 -4.84
CA TYR A 19 3.67 -14.48 -5.46
C TYR A 19 2.22 -14.43 -5.99
N VAL A 20 1.28 -13.92 -5.20
CA VAL A 20 -0.12 -13.74 -5.64
C VAL A 20 -0.22 -12.75 -6.81
N GLU A 21 0.56 -11.67 -6.78
CA GLU A 21 0.64 -10.72 -7.90
C GLU A 21 1.12 -11.41 -9.19
N ALA A 22 2.19 -12.20 -9.11
CA ALA A 22 2.69 -12.96 -10.26
C ALA A 22 1.63 -13.92 -10.80
N LEU A 23 0.91 -14.66 -9.94
CA LEU A 23 -0.15 -15.57 -10.36
C LEU A 23 -1.33 -14.87 -11.07
N LEU A 24 -1.61 -13.61 -10.73
CA LEU A 24 -2.68 -12.82 -11.37
C LEU A 24 -2.25 -12.25 -12.72
N MET A 25 -0.95 -12.00 -12.90
CA MET A 25 -0.40 -11.38 -14.11
C MET A 25 0.08 -12.41 -15.12
N ASP A 26 0.57 -13.55 -14.65
CA ASP A 26 1.06 -14.65 -15.47
C ASP A 26 -0.10 -15.43 -16.09
N GLU A 27 0.12 -15.87 -17.32
CA GLU A 27 -0.82 -16.74 -18.04
C GLU A 27 -0.57 -18.22 -17.77
N ARG A 28 0.45 -18.53 -16.95
CA ARG A 28 0.91 -19.88 -16.65
C ARG A 28 1.34 -20.01 -15.20
N TYR A 29 1.09 -21.18 -14.65
CA TYR A 29 1.65 -21.65 -13.40
C TYR A 29 2.56 -22.84 -13.69
N TYR A 30 3.87 -22.61 -13.67
CA TYR A 30 4.88 -23.55 -14.19
C TYR A 30 4.54 -24.00 -15.62
N TYR A 31 4.25 -25.30 -15.80
CA TYR A 31 3.92 -25.92 -17.08
C TYR A 31 2.41 -25.92 -17.36
N THR A 32 1.60 -25.38 -16.46
CA THR A 32 0.13 -25.39 -16.55
C THR A 32 -0.36 -24.03 -17.03
N ALA A 33 -1.10 -23.99 -18.13
CA ALA A 33 -1.80 -22.77 -18.54
C ALA A 33 -2.91 -22.45 -17.52
N LEU A 34 -2.96 -21.20 -17.07
CA LEU A 34 -4.01 -20.75 -16.15
C LEU A 34 -5.29 -20.42 -16.93
N PRO A 35 -6.47 -20.49 -16.29
CA PRO A 35 -7.72 -20.05 -16.90
C PRO A 35 -7.60 -18.61 -17.41
N ARG A 36 -7.99 -18.38 -18.66
CA ARG A 36 -7.90 -17.05 -19.27
C ARG A 36 -8.84 -16.08 -18.58
N ILE A 37 -8.28 -14.98 -18.09
CA ILE A 37 -9.04 -13.82 -17.61
C ILE A 37 -9.50 -13.02 -18.83
N PRO A 38 -10.79 -12.64 -18.93
CA PRO A 38 -11.26 -11.77 -20.01
C PRO A 38 -10.42 -10.49 -20.10
N VAL A 39 -10.07 -10.04 -21.31
CA VAL A 39 -9.13 -8.92 -21.54
C VAL A 39 -9.53 -7.66 -20.78
N GLY A 40 -10.83 -7.31 -20.78
CA GLY A 40 -11.33 -6.13 -20.05
C GLY A 40 -11.20 -6.25 -18.52
N VAL A 41 -11.23 -7.46 -17.97
CA VAL A 41 -11.00 -7.72 -16.55
C VAL A 41 -9.51 -7.70 -16.25
N LYS A 42 -8.68 -8.31 -17.11
CA LYS A 42 -7.21 -8.31 -17.00
C LYS A 42 -6.67 -6.87 -16.96
N LYS A 43 -7.12 -6.02 -17.88
CA LYS A 43 -6.72 -4.60 -17.92
C LYS A 43 -7.04 -3.86 -16.60
N LYS A 44 -8.24 -4.07 -16.04
CA LYS A 44 -8.62 -3.46 -14.75
C LYS A 44 -7.78 -3.97 -13.58
N MET A 45 -7.43 -5.26 -13.59
CA MET A 45 -6.54 -5.85 -12.59
C MET A 45 -5.13 -5.26 -12.72
N GLU A 46 -4.58 -5.17 -13.93
CA GLU A 46 -3.27 -4.58 -14.20
C GLU A 46 -3.20 -3.13 -13.69
N GLU A 47 -4.23 -2.31 -13.94
CA GLU A 47 -4.34 -0.94 -13.42
C GLU A 47 -4.33 -0.88 -11.88
N GLN A 48 -4.97 -1.84 -11.21
CA GLN A 48 -5.01 -1.92 -9.74
C GLN A 48 -3.71 -2.46 -9.13
N ILE A 49 -3.02 -3.35 -9.84
CA ILE A 49 -1.79 -4.02 -9.41
C ILE A 49 -0.57 -3.13 -9.63
N ALA A 50 -0.53 -2.36 -10.73
CA ALA A 50 0.59 -1.51 -11.11
C ALA A 50 1.20 -0.65 -9.98
N PRO A 51 0.43 -0.03 -9.07
CA PRO A 51 1.01 0.77 -7.99
C PRO A 51 1.46 -0.03 -6.76
N LEU A 52 1.13 -1.32 -6.65
CA LEU A 52 1.42 -2.15 -5.46
C LEU A 52 2.91 -2.17 -5.09
N PRO A 53 3.88 -2.33 -6.02
CA PRO A 53 5.29 -2.31 -5.65
C PRO A 53 5.71 -1.00 -4.97
N GLN A 54 5.17 0.12 -5.43
CA GLN A 54 5.45 1.42 -4.82
C GLN A 54 4.79 1.53 -3.43
N TYR A 55 3.58 1.00 -3.27
CA TYR A 55 2.92 0.95 -1.96
C TYR A 55 3.65 0.05 -0.96
N ARG A 56 4.24 -1.08 -1.40
CA ARG A 56 5.08 -1.94 -0.55
C ARG A 56 6.32 -1.18 -0.08
N LYS A 57 7.07 -0.54 -1.00
CA LYS A 57 8.24 0.30 -0.67
C LYS A 57 7.89 1.39 0.34
N ARG A 58 6.77 2.08 0.12
CA ARG A 58 6.29 3.13 1.03
C ARG A 58 5.87 2.59 2.39
N THR A 59 5.20 1.44 2.43
CA THR A 59 4.85 0.78 3.70
C THR A 59 6.10 0.44 4.50
N ALA A 60 7.14 -0.09 3.86
CA ALA A 60 8.41 -0.39 4.50
C ALA A 60 9.11 0.87 5.04
N ALA A 61 9.06 1.98 4.29
CA ALA A 61 9.57 3.27 4.76
C ALA A 61 8.75 3.82 5.94
N ASN A 62 7.43 3.85 5.82
CA ASN A 62 6.52 4.37 6.85
C ASN A 62 6.60 3.58 8.15
N LYS A 63 6.82 2.27 8.10
CA LYS A 63 7.06 1.44 9.29
C LYS A 63 8.25 1.92 10.13
N LYS A 64 9.31 2.43 9.50
CA LYS A 64 10.49 2.98 10.23
C LYS A 64 10.13 4.25 11.01
N LEU A 65 9.05 4.92 10.61
CA LEU A 65 8.55 6.17 11.19
C LEU A 65 7.14 5.98 11.78
N LEU A 66 6.77 4.74 12.16
CA LEU A 66 5.38 4.40 12.52
C LEU A 66 4.84 5.21 13.71
N HIS A 67 5.73 5.65 14.61
CA HIS A 67 5.37 6.48 15.75
C HIS A 67 4.74 7.81 15.32
N LEU A 68 5.21 8.44 14.24
CA LEU A 68 4.64 9.67 13.69
C LEU A 68 3.23 9.47 13.15
N PHE A 69 2.93 8.27 12.63
CA PHE A 69 1.58 7.94 12.15
C PHE A 69 0.58 7.66 13.28
N ARG A 70 1.06 7.45 14.52
CA ARG A 70 0.19 7.32 15.71
C ARG A 70 -0.24 8.68 16.27
N GLU A 71 0.44 9.76 15.88
CA GLU A 71 0.12 11.12 16.29
C GLU A 71 -1.13 11.62 15.55
N ALA A 72 -2.27 11.62 16.24
CA ALA A 72 -3.49 12.22 15.71
C ALA A 72 -3.28 13.73 15.48
N GLY A 73 -3.81 14.24 14.37
CA GLY A 73 -3.64 15.65 13.98
C GLY A 73 -2.46 15.91 13.03
N ALA A 74 -1.55 14.95 12.84
CA ALA A 74 -0.42 15.12 11.93
C ALA A 74 -0.87 15.23 10.46
N PRO A 75 -0.30 16.16 9.67
CA PRO A 75 -0.66 16.36 8.28
C PRO A 75 -0.08 15.26 7.37
N VAL A 76 -0.90 14.75 6.47
CA VAL A 76 -0.54 13.68 5.52
C VAL A 76 -1.07 13.99 4.12
N GLU A 77 -0.48 13.32 3.13
CA GLU A 77 -1.09 13.15 1.81
C GLU A 77 -1.41 11.67 1.61
N VAL A 78 -2.57 11.40 1.02
CA VAL A 78 -3.01 10.04 0.71
C VAL A 78 -3.25 9.92 -0.78
N CYS A 79 -2.70 8.86 -1.38
CA CYS A 79 -2.91 8.52 -2.78
C CYS A 79 -4.25 7.79 -2.95
N ILE A 80 -5.23 8.47 -3.55
CA ILE A 80 -6.57 7.99 -3.83
C ILE A 80 -6.76 8.01 -5.35
N ASN A 81 -6.98 6.84 -5.96
CA ASN A 81 -7.16 6.69 -7.41
C ASN A 81 -6.03 7.33 -8.27
N GLY A 82 -4.80 7.32 -7.76
CA GLY A 82 -3.63 7.88 -8.45
C GLY A 82 -3.36 9.35 -8.14
N GLU A 83 -4.26 10.03 -7.44
CA GLU A 83 -4.12 11.43 -7.06
C GLU A 83 -3.76 11.57 -5.59
N TRP A 84 -2.87 12.51 -5.27
CA TRP A 84 -2.53 12.85 -3.89
C TRP A 84 -3.53 13.84 -3.33
N GLN A 85 -4.12 13.50 -2.20
CA GLN A 85 -5.09 14.33 -1.51
C GLN A 85 -4.61 14.64 -0.10
N ASP A 86 -4.80 15.89 0.29
CA ASP A 86 -4.45 16.38 1.62
C ASP A 86 -5.40 15.82 2.68
N GLY A 87 -4.82 15.47 3.83
CA GLY A 87 -5.61 15.06 4.97
C GLY A 87 -4.86 15.17 6.29
N THR A 88 -5.56 14.78 7.34
CA THR A 88 -5.07 14.79 8.71
C THR A 88 -5.28 13.42 9.32
N ILE A 89 -4.26 12.91 10.02
CA ILE A 89 -4.34 11.62 10.70
C ILE A 89 -5.41 11.70 11.80
N VAL A 90 -6.38 10.80 11.73
CA VAL A 90 -7.35 10.57 12.81
C VAL A 90 -6.84 9.45 13.71
N GLN A 91 -6.43 8.34 13.11
CA GLN A 91 -6.00 7.16 13.86
C GLN A 91 -5.18 6.20 12.99
N LEU A 92 -4.09 5.66 13.54
CA LEU A 92 -3.47 4.45 13.03
C LEU A 92 -4.27 3.22 13.48
N VAL A 93 -4.76 2.43 12.52
CA VAL A 93 -5.57 1.23 12.76
C VAL A 93 -4.66 -0.01 12.65
N GLU A 94 -4.31 -0.55 13.82
CA GLU A 94 -3.37 -1.67 13.98
C GLU A 94 -4.08 -3.00 14.30
N THR A 95 -5.37 -3.14 13.98
CA THR A 95 -6.18 -4.35 14.29
C THR A 95 -5.53 -5.64 13.77
N PHE A 96 -4.88 -5.57 12.61
CA PHE A 96 -4.15 -6.69 12.03
C PHE A 96 -2.69 -6.30 11.83
N PRO A 97 -1.73 -6.96 12.51
CA PRO A 97 -0.30 -6.69 12.34
C PRO A 97 0.18 -6.89 10.90
N THR A 98 -0.57 -7.63 10.09
CA THR A 98 -0.27 -7.87 8.68
C THR A 98 -0.82 -6.81 7.73
N ARG A 99 -1.72 -5.94 8.21
CA ARG A 99 -2.41 -4.93 7.41
C ARG A 99 -2.58 -3.65 8.21
N LEU A 100 -1.55 -2.80 8.17
CA LEU A 100 -1.59 -1.49 8.82
C LEU A 100 -2.43 -0.53 7.96
N MET A 101 -3.48 0.02 8.58
CA MET A 101 -4.38 0.98 7.94
C MET A 101 -4.30 2.31 8.66
N LEU A 102 -4.61 3.40 7.97
CA LEU A 102 -4.60 4.76 8.47
C LEU A 102 -5.97 5.36 8.20
N ARG A 103 -6.65 5.80 9.26
CA ARG A 103 -7.85 6.63 9.15
C ARG A 103 -7.42 8.08 9.00
N VAL A 104 -7.85 8.71 7.91
CA VAL A 104 -7.49 10.07 7.55
C VAL A 104 -8.76 10.87 7.32
N ARG A 105 -8.80 12.08 7.87
CA ARG A 105 -9.83 13.07 7.56
C ARG A 105 -9.34 13.92 6.39
N LEU A 106 -10.08 13.90 5.29
CA LEU A 106 -9.76 14.64 4.08
C LEU A 106 -10.29 16.09 4.15
N ALA A 107 -9.84 16.95 3.25
CA ALA A 107 -10.22 18.37 3.21
C ALA A 107 -11.72 18.62 3.02
N ASN A 108 -12.44 17.68 2.38
CA ASN A 108 -13.90 17.70 2.22
C ASN A 108 -14.66 17.32 3.52
N GLY A 109 -13.95 17.00 4.61
CA GLY A 109 -14.53 16.58 5.88
C GLY A 109 -14.87 15.10 5.99
N THR A 110 -14.66 14.30 4.93
CA THR A 110 -14.89 12.85 4.99
C THR A 110 -13.74 12.15 5.71
N GLU A 111 -14.04 11.04 6.37
CA GLU A 111 -13.02 10.18 6.98
C GLU A 111 -12.97 8.86 6.24
N ASP A 112 -11.80 8.57 5.67
CA ASP A 112 -11.55 7.37 4.90
C ASP A 112 -10.41 6.56 5.51
N VAL A 113 -10.42 5.26 5.27
CA VAL A 113 -9.41 4.33 5.78
C VAL A 113 -8.58 3.79 4.63
N HIS A 114 -7.27 4.04 4.67
CA HIS A 114 -6.35 3.69 3.60
C HIS A 114 -5.19 2.82 4.10
N HIS A 115 -4.63 2.00 3.22
CA HIS A 115 -3.42 1.24 3.56
C HIS A 115 -2.27 2.19 3.85
N LEU A 116 -1.41 1.89 4.83
CA LEU A 116 -0.29 2.75 5.22
C LEU A 116 0.62 3.12 4.04
N GLY A 117 0.82 2.19 3.10
CA GLY A 117 1.59 2.41 1.87
C GLY A 117 0.97 3.40 0.88
N LYS A 118 -0.26 3.89 1.11
CA LYS A 118 -0.90 4.94 0.31
C LYS A 118 -0.68 6.33 0.89
N ALA A 119 -0.15 6.46 2.11
CA ALA A 119 0.03 7.75 2.77
C ALA A 119 1.51 8.16 2.85
N ILE A 120 1.76 9.47 2.85
CA ILE A 120 3.03 10.09 3.23
C ILE A 120 2.77 11.16 4.29
N LEU A 121 3.71 11.33 5.21
CA LEU A 121 3.70 12.48 6.13
C LEU A 121 4.07 13.72 5.33
N LYS A 122 3.34 14.82 5.54
CA LYS A 122 3.85 16.13 5.11
C LYS A 122 4.95 16.52 6.09
N ASP A 123 6.07 17.01 5.57
CA ASP A 123 6.98 17.75 6.42
C ASP A 123 6.17 18.90 7.01
N GLU A 124 5.99 18.90 8.34
CA GLU A 124 5.73 20.16 9.01
C GLU A 124 6.86 21.09 8.52
N LYS A 125 6.48 22.26 8.01
CA LYS A 125 7.42 23.37 8.04
C LYS A 125 7.83 23.48 9.50
N ARG A 126 8.93 22.81 9.89
CA ARG A 126 9.77 23.19 11.00
C ARG A 126 9.95 24.67 10.76
N GLY A 127 9.22 25.47 11.54
CA GLY A 127 9.36 26.90 11.51
C GLY A 127 10.86 27.12 11.58
N ARG A 128 11.42 27.81 10.56
CA ARG A 128 12.74 28.39 10.66
C ARG A 128 12.73 29.14 11.98
N GLY A 129 13.35 28.54 12.99
CA GLY A 129 13.58 29.17 14.28
C GLY A 129 14.30 30.47 13.99
N ARG A 130 13.62 31.55 14.32
CA ARG A 130 14.15 32.90 14.34
C ARG A 130 14.99 33.06 15.60
#